data_AF-A0A1F2R8K7-F1
#
_entry.id   AF-A0A1F2R8K7-F1
#
_cell.length_a   1.000
_cell.length_b   1.000
_cell.length_c   1.000
_cell.angle_alpha   90.00
_cell.angle_beta   90.00
_cell.angle_gamma   90.00
#
_symmetry.space_group_name_H-M   'P 1'
#
loop_
_entity.id
_entity.type
_entity.pdbx_description
1 polymer ?
#
loop_
_entity_poly.entity_id
_entity_poly.type
_entity_poly.pdbx_seq_one_letter_code
_entity_poly.pdbx_strand_id
1 'polypeptide(L)'
;MKITVPPDIERAITTRADELGTTPEVLALDSLRERFSPDADDESSEESKGKTLADFLEGYVGVLHSAEKVPGGARMSENRGKKFAEGLAKKREAGHL
;
A
#
# COMPACT_ATOMS: atom_id res chain seq x y z
N MET A 1 -22.07 -27.09 3.55
CA MET A 1 -22.98 -26.14 2.86
C MET A 1 -22.62 -26.13 1.39
N LYS A 2 -23.59 -26.18 0.45
CA LYS A 2 -23.31 -26.09 -0.98
C LYS A 2 -23.74 -24.70 -1.46
N ILE A 3 -22.77 -23.91 -1.92
CA ILE A 3 -23.02 -22.59 -2.51
C ILE A 3 -22.92 -22.76 -4.02
N THR A 4 -23.96 -22.37 -4.75
CA THR A 4 -23.92 -22.31 -6.21
C THR A 4 -23.61 -20.88 -6.60
N VAL A 5 -22.47 -20.68 -7.27
CA VAL A 5 -22.06 -19.40 -7.81
C VAL A 5 -22.38 -19.31 -9.30
N PRO A 6 -22.69 -18.12 -9.83
CA PRO A 6 -22.81 -17.87 -11.25
C PRO A 6 -21.52 -18.20 -12.03
N PRO A 7 -21.60 -18.61 -13.33
CA PRO A 7 -20.44 -19.07 -14.10
C PRO A 7 -19.34 -18.04 -14.31
N ASP A 8 -19.69 -16.76 -14.33
CA ASP A 8 -18.75 -15.64 -14.40
C ASP A 8 -17.90 -15.51 -13.13
N ILE A 9 -18.53 -15.67 -11.96
CA ILE A 9 -17.84 -15.67 -10.67
C ILE A 9 -16.97 -16.93 -10.52
N GLU A 10 -17.50 -18.10 -10.90
CA GLU A 10 -16.74 -19.35 -10.87
C GLU A 10 -15.45 -19.23 -11.69
N ARG A 11 -15.54 -18.73 -12.92
CA ARG A 11 -14.37 -18.47 -13.78
C ARG A 11 -13.36 -17.52 -13.13
N ALA A 12 -13.84 -16.41 -12.56
CA ALA A 12 -12.95 -15.43 -11.94
C ALA A 12 -12.19 -16.02 -10.75
N ILE A 13 -12.86 -16.82 -9.91
CA ILE A 13 -12.22 -17.49 -8.76
C ILE A 13 -11.21 -18.52 -9.25
N THR A 14 -11.54 -19.34 -10.25
CA THR A 14 -10.62 -20.34 -10.80
C THR A 14 -9.36 -19.70 -11.36
N THR A 15 -9.50 -18.68 -12.22
CA THR A 15 -8.34 -17.98 -12.78
C THR A 15 -7.45 -17.38 -11.68
N ARG A 16 -8.06 -16.76 -10.67
CA ARG A 16 -7.30 -16.17 -9.57
C ARG A 16 -6.62 -17.21 -8.68
N ALA A 17 -7.26 -18.37 -8.48
CA ALA A 17 -6.68 -19.47 -7.73
C ALA A 17 -5.45 -20.04 -8.45
N ASP A 18 -5.51 -20.20 -9.78
CA ASP A 18 -4.39 -20.64 -10.60
C ASP A 18 -3.20 -19.67 -10.53
N GLU A 19 -3.45 -18.35 -10.62
CA GLU A 19 -2.41 -17.31 -10.48
C GLU A 19 -1.69 -17.36 -9.13
N LEU A 20 -2.41 -17.74 -8.07
CA LEU A 20 -1.92 -17.80 -6.70
C LEU A 20 -1.40 -19.20 -6.31
N GLY A 21 -1.52 -20.19 -7.19
CA GLY A 21 -1.16 -21.57 -6.91
C GLY A 21 -1.99 -22.21 -5.79
N THR A 22 -3.23 -21.78 -5.62
CA THR A 22 -4.17 -22.31 -4.61
C THR A 22 -5.39 -22.94 -5.29
N THR A 23 -6.31 -23.51 -4.51
CA THR A 23 -7.57 -24.03 -5.05
C THR A 23 -8.70 -22.99 -4.96
N PRO A 24 -9.68 -23.04 -5.88
CA PRO A 24 -10.84 -22.15 -5.86
C PRO A 24 -11.58 -22.17 -4.52
N GLU A 25 -11.68 -23.32 -3.88
CA GLU A 25 -12.38 -23.50 -2.61
C GLU A 25 -11.66 -22.84 -1.45
N VAL A 26 -10.33 -22.97 -1.39
CA VAL A 26 -9.51 -22.32 -0.36
C VAL A 26 -9.58 -20.82 -0.52
N LEU A 27 -9.39 -20.32 -1.76
CA LEU A 27 -9.48 -18.91 -2.06
C LEU A 27 -10.86 -18.32 -1.70
N ALA A 28 -11.93 -19.02 -2.04
CA ALA A 28 -13.30 -18.61 -1.69
C ALA A 28 -13.52 -18.60 -0.17
N LEU A 29 -13.05 -19.64 0.54
CA LEU A 29 -13.16 -19.73 1.99
C LEU A 29 -12.42 -18.58 2.68
N ASP A 30 -11.19 -18.29 2.27
CA ASP A 30 -10.36 -17.24 2.85
C ASP A 30 -10.96 -15.86 2.59
N SER A 31 -11.48 -15.63 1.38
CA SER A 31 -12.20 -14.38 1.05
C SER A 31 -13.46 -14.19 1.90
N LEU A 32 -14.19 -15.29 2.18
CA LEU A 32 -15.35 -15.24 3.07
C LEU A 32 -14.95 -14.97 4.52
N ARG A 33 -13.85 -15.56 5.00
CA ARG A 33 -13.32 -15.30 6.34
C ARG A 33 -12.91 -13.84 6.49
N GLU A 34 -12.16 -13.30 5.54
CA GLU A 34 -11.73 -11.88 5.56
C GLU A 34 -12.94 -10.93 5.66
N ARG A 35 -14.04 -11.24 4.99
CA ARG A 35 -15.22 -10.36 4.94
C ARG A 35 -16.20 -10.54 6.09
N PHE A 36 -16.30 -11.75 6.63
CA PHE A 36 -17.35 -12.12 7.59
C PHE A 36 -16.82 -12.57 8.95
N SER A 37 -15.50 -12.68 9.13
CA SER A 37 -14.84 -12.95 10.41
C SER A 37 -13.96 -11.77 10.83
N PRO A 38 -14.56 -10.63 11.27
CA PRO A 38 -13.80 -9.47 11.73
C PRO A 38 -12.94 -9.76 12.98
N ASP A 39 -13.21 -10.86 13.70
CA ASP A 39 -12.60 -11.17 14.99
C ASP A 39 -11.39 -12.12 14.91
N ALA A 40 -11.00 -12.62 13.73
CA ALA A 40 -9.91 -13.60 13.63
C ALA A 40 -8.50 -12.98 13.70
N ASP A 41 -8.38 -11.69 13.38
CA ASP A 41 -7.11 -10.94 13.41
C ASP A 41 -7.02 -10.01 14.64
N ASP A 42 -8.07 -9.97 15.47
CA ASP A 42 -8.25 -8.97 16.53
C ASP A 42 -7.87 -9.47 17.94
N GLU A 43 -7.07 -10.54 18.04
CA GLU A 43 -6.38 -10.95 19.28
C GLU A 43 -5.22 -9.98 19.65
N SER A 44 -5.21 -8.77 19.09
CA SER A 44 -4.20 -7.73 19.37
C SER A 44 -4.78 -6.33 19.62
N SER A 45 -6.11 -6.14 19.63
CA SER A 45 -6.72 -4.81 19.64
C SER A 45 -7.08 -4.24 21.02
N GLU A 46 -6.89 -4.98 22.11
CA GLU A 46 -7.05 -4.43 23.47
C GLU A 46 -5.98 -3.36 23.80
N GLU A 47 -4.80 -3.42 23.18
CA GLU A 47 -3.68 -2.48 23.43
C GLU A 47 -3.61 -1.27 22.47
N SER A 48 -4.54 -1.15 21.53
CA SER A 48 -4.58 -0.07 20.52
C SER A 48 -5.69 0.95 20.73
N LYS A 49 -6.56 0.76 21.74
CA LYS A 49 -7.50 1.80 22.19
C LYS A 49 -6.75 3.01 22.76
N GLY A 50 -6.46 3.98 21.90
CA GLY A 50 -5.90 5.29 22.29
C GLY A 50 -4.55 5.65 21.68
N LYS A 51 -3.93 4.75 20.90
CA LYS A 51 -2.70 5.09 20.16
C LYS A 51 -3.07 5.83 18.88
N THR A 52 -2.53 7.03 18.72
CA THR A 52 -2.67 7.84 17.52
C THR A 52 -1.72 7.36 16.43
N LEU A 53 -1.98 7.76 15.19
CA LEU A 53 -1.04 7.55 14.09
C LEU A 53 0.35 8.15 14.39
N ALA A 54 0.42 9.22 15.20
CA ALA A 54 1.67 9.82 15.61
C ALA A 54 2.48 8.89 16.52
N ASP A 55 1.83 8.21 17.46
CA ASP A 55 2.49 7.25 18.37
C ASP A 55 3.04 6.04 17.60
N PHE A 56 2.34 5.60 16.54
CA PHE A 56 2.86 4.56 15.65
C PHE A 56 4.11 5.02 14.89
N LEU A 57 4.14 6.28 14.45
CA LEU A 57 5.21 6.84 13.63
C LEU A 57 6.42 7.35 14.43
N GLU A 58 6.33 7.45 15.75
CA GLU A 58 7.38 7.99 16.61
C GLU A 58 8.75 7.28 16.40
N GLY A 59 8.74 5.97 16.17
CA GLY A 59 9.94 5.19 15.87
C GLY A 59 10.40 5.19 14.40
N TYR A 60 9.57 5.70 13.50
CA TYR A 60 9.84 5.74 12.05
C TYR A 60 10.20 7.15 11.56
N VAL A 61 9.91 8.19 12.34
CA VAL A 61 10.30 9.57 12.03
C VAL A 61 11.73 9.82 12.50
N GLY A 62 12.69 9.52 11.62
CA GLY A 62 14.08 9.94 11.76
C GLY A 62 14.36 11.26 11.03
N VAL A 63 15.28 12.07 11.55
CA VAL A 63 15.85 13.20 10.81
C VAL A 63 16.82 12.64 9.77
N LEU A 64 16.42 12.62 8.49
CA LEU A 64 17.35 12.36 7.38
C LEU A 64 18.42 13.45 7.35
N HIS A 65 19.60 13.16 7.91
CA HIS A 65 20.76 14.02 7.77
C HIS A 65 21.17 14.03 6.30
N SER A 66 20.93 15.15 5.62
CA SER A 66 21.19 15.33 4.18
C SER A 66 22.67 15.16 3.78
N ALA A 67 23.57 14.91 4.73
CA ALA A 67 24.99 14.64 4.50
C ALA A 67 25.31 13.13 4.40
N GLU A 68 24.40 12.23 4.80
CA GLU A 68 24.66 10.80 4.82
C GLU A 68 24.41 10.17 3.45
N LYS A 69 25.49 9.72 2.81
CA LYS A 69 25.45 9.17 1.46
C LYS A 69 25.21 7.66 1.52
N VAL A 70 23.94 7.25 1.50
CA VAL A 70 23.57 5.83 1.48
C VAL A 70 23.79 5.24 0.07
N PRO A 71 24.63 4.20 -0.11
CA PRO A 71 24.79 3.50 -1.39
C PRO A 71 23.46 2.85 -1.79
N GLY A 72 22.89 3.23 -2.94
CA GLY A 72 21.57 2.75 -3.39
C GLY A 72 20.37 3.52 -2.82
N GLY A 73 20.59 4.51 -1.94
CA GLY A 73 19.54 5.42 -1.49
C GLY A 73 19.17 6.45 -2.55
N ALA A 74 17.91 6.92 -2.52
CA ALA A 74 17.46 7.98 -3.42
C ALA A 74 18.21 9.28 -3.12
N ARG A 75 19.04 9.74 -4.07
CA ARG A 75 19.72 11.05 -4.01
C ARG A 75 18.72 12.19 -4.20
N MET A 76 17.93 12.46 -3.17
CA MET A 76 16.83 13.42 -3.24
C MET A 76 17.31 14.88 -3.32
N SER A 77 18.58 15.19 -3.00
CA SER A 77 19.13 16.56 -2.99
C SER A 77 19.99 16.91 -4.22
N GLU A 78 20.43 15.93 -5.01
CA GLU A 78 21.13 16.24 -6.26
C GLU A 78 20.09 16.63 -7.32
N ASN A 79 20.14 17.89 -7.77
CA ASN A 79 19.45 18.40 -8.95
C ASN A 79 18.01 18.96 -8.76
N ARG A 80 17.60 19.36 -7.54
CA ARG A 80 16.31 20.06 -7.32
C ARG A 80 16.31 21.50 -7.84
N GLY A 81 17.39 22.25 -7.65
CA GLY A 81 17.45 23.67 -8.04
C GLY A 81 17.32 23.91 -9.55
N LYS A 82 18.00 23.10 -10.37
CA LYS A 82 17.99 23.25 -11.82
C LYS A 82 16.64 22.85 -12.43
N LYS A 83 16.06 21.72 -12.00
CA LYS A 83 14.71 21.30 -12.42
C LYS A 83 13.61 22.26 -11.97
N PHE A 84 13.76 22.85 -10.78
CA PHE A 84 12.84 23.88 -10.30
C PHE A 84 12.90 25.15 -11.17
N ALA A 85 14.11 25.64 -11.48
CA ALA A 85 14.30 26.79 -12.36
C ALA A 85 13.78 26.53 -13.78
N GLU A 86 14.05 25.35 -14.34
CA GLU A 86 13.51 24.93 -15.64
C GLU A 86 11.96 24.84 -15.62
N GLY A 87 11.37 24.35 -14.53
CA GLY A 87 9.92 24.31 -14.34
C GLY A 87 9.29 25.70 -14.26
N LEU A 88 9.96 26.65 -13.59
CA LEU A 88 9.53 28.05 -13.50
C LEU A 88 9.61 28.76 -14.85
N ALA A 89 10.69 28.56 -15.61
CA ALA A 89 10.83 29.12 -16.95
C ALA A 89 9.71 28.64 -17.89
N LYS A 90 9.44 27.33 -17.90
CA LYS A 90 8.34 26.75 -18.70
C LYS A 90 6.96 27.29 -18.32
N LYS A 91 6.69 27.46 -17.02
CA LYS A 91 5.41 28.06 -16.58
C LYS A 91 5.25 29.51 -17.01
N ARG A 92 6.35 30.28 -17.05
CA ARG A 92 6.35 31.68 -17.49
C ARG A 92 6.09 31.79 -18.99
N GLU A 93 6.70 30.92 -19.79
CA GLU A 93 6.46 30.85 -21.23
C GLU A 93 5.02 30.42 -21.56
N ALA A 94 4.43 29.54 -20.75
CA ALA A 94 3.04 29.12 -20.88
C ALA A 94 2.01 30.14 -20.34
N GLY A 95 2.43 31.30 -19.82
CA GLY A 95 1.54 32.34 -19.31
C GLY A 95 0.78 31.95 -18.03
N HIS A 96 1.29 30.98 -17.26
CA HIS A 96 0.66 30.46 -16.04
C HIS A 96 1.39 30.90 -14.77
N LEU A 97 2.04 32.07 -14.82
CA LEU A 97 2.71 32.75 -13.72
C LEU A 97 2.16 34.17 -13.58
#